data_AF-G3MFB7-F1
#
_entry.id   AF-G3MFB7-F1
#
_cell.length_a   1.000
_cell.length_b   1.000
_cell.length_c   1.000
_cell.angle_alpha   90.00
_cell.angle_beta   90.00
_cell.angle_gamma   90.00
#
_symmetry.space_group_name_H-M   'P 1'
#
loop_
_entity.id
_entity.type
_entity.pdbx_description
1 polymer ?
#
loop_
_entity_poly.entity_id
_entity_poly.type
_entity_poly.pdbx_seq_one_letter_code
_entity_poly.pdbx_strand_id
1 'polypeptide(L)'
;MYPYCTTGVSSGHSHFQRTAIMTSVRLSSLLVTPILISVFPLSMGDENLPATVPNVTKFMEADTTILILRLDTTSHHICAVDTVLDTTDIRTLFSRNDYGIPRTKGAARILPRENLHGNFKLSTASTPRDDVPFDAMDVYRLSDSKTTGRRSSTSLTCFLGTEVMLSQSSDGECAKFLVKYATQCRPAEPTAPLRESLEDWIRESKVTYELRVKSSSLENEKLRSCLAQLSESDIAGRVSALLQCKDNLKTFLVVASNKNGCLINEKEVLLNRH
;
A
#
# COMPACT_ATOMS: atom_id res chain seq x y z
N MET A 1 -25.28 42.66 23.07
CA MET A 1 -25.46 43.09 24.47
C MET A 1 -24.58 42.21 25.34
N TYR A 2 -23.69 42.82 26.12
CA TYR A 2 -22.89 42.17 27.15
C TYR A 2 -23.30 42.73 28.52
N PRO A 3 -23.28 41.92 29.58
CA PRO A 3 -23.00 42.40 30.93
C PRO A 3 -21.61 41.92 31.40
N TYR A 4 -20.80 42.87 31.86
CA TYR A 4 -19.61 42.62 32.67
C TYR A 4 -19.98 42.40 34.14
N CYS A 5 -19.15 41.69 34.91
CA CYS A 5 -18.94 42.02 36.33
C CYS A 5 -17.62 41.46 36.89
N THR A 6 -17.00 42.23 37.79
CA THR A 6 -15.75 41.94 38.54
C THR A 6 -16.00 42.18 40.04
N THR A 7 -15.13 41.91 41.03
CA THR A 7 -13.69 41.55 41.08
C THR A 7 -13.42 40.82 42.42
N GLY A 8 -12.31 40.07 42.58
CA GLY A 8 -11.92 39.57 43.91
C GLY A 8 -10.51 38.97 43.96
N VAL A 9 -9.67 39.42 44.90
CA VAL A 9 -8.23 39.07 45.01
C VAL A 9 -7.84 38.80 46.48
N SER A 10 -6.75 38.03 46.67
CA SER A 10 -5.97 37.85 47.91
C SER A 10 -6.53 36.86 48.95
N SER A 11 -5.74 36.29 49.88
CA SER A 11 -4.29 35.97 49.96
C SER A 11 -4.01 35.25 51.29
N GLY A 12 -2.83 34.61 51.44
CA GLY A 12 -2.17 34.53 52.78
C GLY A 12 -2.26 33.24 53.60
N HIS A 13 -1.11 32.55 53.67
CA HIS A 13 -0.47 31.87 54.82
C HIS A 13 -0.80 32.44 56.24
N SER A 14 -0.63 31.75 57.40
CA SER A 14 -0.11 30.41 57.76
C SER A 14 -0.17 30.14 59.29
N HIS A 15 0.33 28.96 59.73
CA HIS A 15 1.01 28.65 61.03
C HIS A 15 0.25 28.13 62.29
N PHE A 16 0.66 26.92 62.73
CA PHE A 16 0.98 26.47 64.12
C PHE A 16 -0.13 26.48 65.23
N GLN A 17 -0.14 25.62 66.27
CA GLN A 17 0.76 24.55 66.76
C GLN A 17 -0.01 23.58 67.72
N ARG A 18 0.52 22.34 67.93
CA ARG A 18 0.40 21.38 69.08
C ARG A 18 -0.71 21.58 70.15
N THR A 19 -1.35 20.53 70.71
CA THR A 19 -0.72 19.46 71.53
C THR A 19 -1.67 18.26 71.74
N ALA A 20 -1.15 17.08 72.09
CA ALA A 20 -1.89 15.82 72.24
C ALA A 20 -2.45 15.54 73.65
N ILE A 21 -3.38 14.58 73.76
CA ILE A 21 -3.60 13.66 74.91
C ILE A 21 -4.09 12.30 74.36
N MET A 22 -3.66 11.21 75.00
CA MET A 22 -4.02 9.82 74.66
C MET A 22 -5.40 9.41 75.20
N THR A 23 -6.08 8.42 74.59
CA THR A 23 -6.63 7.26 75.32
C THR A 23 -7.08 6.08 74.44
N SER A 24 -6.88 4.87 74.98
CA SER A 24 -7.56 3.60 74.73
C SER A 24 -7.83 3.08 73.30
N VAL A 25 -7.03 2.06 72.95
CA VAL A 25 -7.33 0.97 72.02
C VAL A 25 -8.75 0.40 72.17
N ARG A 26 -9.45 0.19 71.04
CA ARG A 26 -10.19 -1.05 70.78
C ARG A 26 -10.03 -1.46 69.31
N LEU A 27 -9.59 -2.70 69.07
CA LEU A 27 -9.66 -3.32 67.76
C LEU A 27 -11.11 -3.73 67.48
N SER A 28 -11.63 -3.36 66.32
CA SER A 28 -12.84 -3.97 65.74
C SER A 28 -12.74 -3.95 64.22
N SER A 29 -12.49 -5.14 63.66
CA SER A 29 -12.70 -5.57 62.27
C SER A 29 -12.43 -4.58 61.12
N LEU A 30 -11.43 -4.89 60.30
CA LEU A 30 -11.29 -4.32 58.96
C LEU A 30 -12.55 -4.58 58.13
N LEU A 31 -13.20 -3.52 57.65
CA LEU A 31 -13.93 -3.53 56.39
C LEU A 31 -13.22 -2.53 55.46
N VAL A 32 -12.20 -3.01 54.76
CA VAL A 32 -11.61 -2.29 53.63
C VAL A 32 -12.64 -2.34 52.51
N THR A 33 -13.37 -1.25 52.31
CA THR A 33 -14.10 -1.03 51.05
C THR A 33 -13.06 -0.85 49.94
N PRO A 34 -12.95 -1.78 48.96
CA PRO A 34 -12.14 -1.50 47.79
C PRO A 34 -12.80 -0.34 47.05
N ILE A 35 -12.11 0.80 46.95
CA ILE A 35 -12.50 1.83 46.01
C ILE A 35 -12.26 1.22 44.62
N LEU A 36 -13.34 0.76 43.99
CA LEU A 36 -13.37 0.48 42.56
C LEU A 36 -13.19 1.81 41.83
N ILE A 37 -11.94 2.23 41.70
CA ILE A 37 -11.54 3.18 40.68
C ILE A 37 -11.85 2.48 39.36
N SER A 38 -13.01 2.75 38.79
CA SER A 38 -13.30 2.43 37.41
C SER A 38 -12.36 3.28 36.56
N VAL A 39 -11.17 2.75 36.30
CA VAL A 39 -10.29 3.22 35.26
C VAL A 39 -11.03 2.93 33.96
N PHE A 40 -11.90 3.84 33.56
CA PHE A 40 -12.31 3.92 32.17
C PHE A 40 -11.01 4.11 31.39
N PRO A 41 -10.61 3.18 30.51
CA PRO A 41 -9.66 3.54 29.50
C PRO A 41 -10.34 4.62 28.66
N LEU A 42 -9.92 5.87 28.86
CA LEU A 42 -9.96 6.86 27.79
C LEU A 42 -9.11 6.27 26.68
N SER A 43 -9.75 5.48 25.81
CA SER A 43 -9.18 5.06 24.53
C SER A 43 -9.10 6.32 23.67
N MET A 44 -8.08 7.13 23.95
CA MET A 44 -7.47 7.95 22.92
C MET A 44 -6.89 6.94 21.94
N GLY A 45 -7.58 6.75 20.83
CA GLY A 45 -7.16 5.88 19.74
C GLY A 45 -5.93 6.43 19.04
N ASP A 46 -4.78 6.40 19.72
CA ASP A 46 -3.45 6.45 19.13
C ASP A 46 -2.99 5.01 18.85
N GLU A 47 -3.87 4.24 18.20
CA GLU A 47 -3.47 2.97 17.60
C GLU A 47 -2.71 3.28 16.31
N ASN A 48 -1.42 3.57 16.48
CA ASN A 48 -0.42 3.13 15.52
C ASN A 48 -0.47 1.59 15.45
N LEU A 49 -1.50 1.05 14.79
CA LEU A 49 -1.63 -0.37 14.50
C LEU A 49 -0.33 -0.80 13.81
N PRO A 50 0.42 -1.77 14.39
CA PRO A 50 1.70 -2.16 13.81
C PRO A 50 1.47 -2.70 12.40
N ALA A 51 2.19 -2.15 11.43
CA ALA A 51 2.15 -2.61 10.05
C ALA A 51 2.30 -4.14 10.02
N THR A 52 1.34 -4.82 9.41
CA THR A 52 1.33 -6.29 9.35
C THR A 52 2.52 -6.80 8.56
N VAL A 53 2.99 -8.01 8.88
CA VAL A 53 4.04 -8.70 8.13
C VAL A 53 3.66 -8.70 6.63
N PRO A 54 4.49 -8.08 5.76
CA PRO A 54 4.18 -7.95 4.34
C PRO A 54 3.85 -9.30 3.69
N ASN A 55 2.73 -9.35 2.96
CA ASN A 55 2.28 -10.56 2.26
C ASN A 55 1.82 -10.20 0.84
N VAL A 56 2.75 -10.29 -0.12
CA VAL A 56 2.48 -9.95 -1.53
C VAL A 56 1.47 -10.90 -2.16
N THR A 57 1.46 -12.17 -1.77
CA THR A 57 0.52 -13.19 -2.26
C THR A 57 -0.93 -12.84 -1.92
N LYS A 58 -1.21 -12.42 -0.67
CA LYS A 58 -2.56 -11.97 -0.26
C LYS A 58 -2.92 -10.57 -0.77
N PHE A 59 -1.95 -9.68 -0.93
CA PHE A 59 -2.21 -8.35 -1.45
C PHE A 59 -2.58 -8.39 -2.94
N MET A 60 -1.91 -9.26 -3.70
CA MET A 60 -2.18 -9.53 -5.11
C MET A 60 -3.23 -10.65 -5.29
N GLU A 61 -4.30 -10.69 -4.50
CA GLU A 61 -5.36 -11.69 -4.66
C GLU A 61 -6.16 -11.49 -5.97
N ALA A 62 -6.69 -12.58 -6.54
CA ALA A 62 -7.41 -12.56 -7.81
C ALA A 62 -8.64 -11.63 -7.80
N ASP A 63 -9.01 -11.11 -8.97
CA ASP A 63 -10.08 -10.13 -9.18
C ASP A 63 -9.95 -8.77 -8.45
N THR A 64 -8.83 -8.55 -7.75
CA THR A 64 -8.52 -7.24 -7.16
C THR A 64 -8.04 -6.26 -8.21
N THR A 65 -8.45 -4.99 -8.06
CA THR A 65 -7.90 -3.86 -8.82
C THR A 65 -7.12 -2.94 -7.87
N ILE A 66 -5.89 -2.60 -8.24
CA ILE A 66 -4.92 -1.90 -7.39
C ILE A 66 -4.46 -0.63 -8.12
N LEU A 67 -4.68 0.54 -7.51
CA LEU A 67 -4.13 1.80 -7.98
C LEU A 67 -2.72 1.99 -7.43
N ILE A 68 -1.79 2.35 -8.30
CA ILE A 68 -0.36 2.51 -8.01
C ILE A 68 0.04 3.96 -8.25
N LEU A 69 0.53 4.65 -7.22
CA LEU A 69 1.19 5.95 -7.33
C LEU A 69 2.71 5.75 -7.20
N ARG A 70 3.48 6.17 -8.21
CA ARG A 70 4.95 6.18 -8.15
C ARG A 70 5.39 7.44 -7.40
N LEU A 71 6.28 7.28 -6.43
CA LEU A 71 6.73 8.38 -5.56
C LEU A 71 7.94 9.15 -6.13
N ASP A 72 8.64 8.57 -7.12
CA ASP A 72 9.70 9.21 -7.86
C ASP A 72 9.14 10.12 -8.97
N THR A 73 9.34 11.43 -8.83
CA THR A 73 8.90 12.46 -9.78
C THR A 73 9.71 12.51 -11.07
N THR A 74 10.84 11.79 -11.16
CA THR A 74 11.66 11.69 -12.39
C THR A 74 11.20 10.58 -13.33
N SER A 75 10.19 9.81 -12.95
CA SER A 75 9.65 8.73 -13.75
C SER A 75 8.74 9.25 -14.88
N HIS A 76 8.95 8.74 -16.10
CA HIS A 76 8.01 8.93 -17.21
C HIS A 76 6.61 8.36 -16.92
N HIS A 77 6.52 7.36 -16.05
CA HIS A 77 5.28 6.78 -15.57
C HIS A 77 4.91 7.46 -14.25
N ILE A 78 3.70 7.99 -14.13
CA ILE A 78 3.24 8.75 -12.94
C ILE A 78 2.48 7.81 -12.00
N CYS A 79 1.56 7.04 -12.57
CA CYS A 79 0.76 6.06 -11.85
C CYS A 79 0.30 4.94 -12.77
N ALA A 80 -0.23 3.86 -12.21
CA ALA A 80 -0.77 2.74 -12.96
C ALA A 80 -2.00 2.15 -12.25
N VAL A 81 -2.76 1.33 -12.97
CA VAL A 81 -3.75 0.41 -12.39
C VAL A 81 -3.35 -1.01 -12.78
N ASP A 82 -3.18 -1.85 -11.77
CA ASP A 82 -3.08 -3.30 -11.92
C ASP A 82 -4.47 -3.92 -11.74
N THR A 83 -4.89 -4.76 -12.68
CA THR A 83 -6.03 -5.66 -12.52
C THR A 83 -5.49 -7.07 -12.40
N VAL A 84 -5.66 -7.69 -11.23
CA VAL A 84 -5.22 -9.07 -10.96
C VAL A 84 -6.22 -10.03 -11.60
N LEU A 85 -5.72 -10.95 -12.41
CA LEU A 85 -6.52 -11.88 -13.22
C LEU A 85 -6.59 -13.28 -12.59
N ASP A 86 -5.48 -13.74 -12.01
CA ASP A 86 -5.35 -15.05 -11.36
C ASP A 86 -4.18 -15.00 -10.37
N THR A 87 -4.29 -15.69 -9.24
CA THR A 87 -3.22 -15.80 -8.24
C THR A 87 -3.23 -17.17 -7.59
N THR A 88 -2.04 -17.74 -7.46
CA THR A 88 -1.74 -19.03 -6.83
C THR A 88 -0.69 -18.81 -5.74
N ASP A 89 -0.40 -19.82 -4.92
CA ASP A 89 0.55 -19.69 -3.80
C ASP A 89 1.94 -19.15 -4.19
N ILE A 90 2.39 -19.41 -5.43
CA ILE A 90 3.75 -19.08 -5.91
C ILE A 90 3.81 -18.03 -7.03
N ARG A 91 2.67 -17.57 -7.57
CA ARG A 91 2.64 -16.58 -8.67
C ARG A 91 1.31 -15.85 -8.80
N THR A 92 1.34 -14.70 -9.46
CA THR A 92 0.17 -13.91 -9.89
C THR A 92 0.24 -13.53 -11.37
N LEU A 93 -0.91 -13.48 -12.03
CA LEU A 93 -1.12 -12.95 -13.37
C LEU A 93 -1.95 -11.68 -13.27
N PHE A 94 -1.47 -10.59 -13.85
CA PHE A 94 -2.13 -9.29 -13.78
C PHE A 94 -1.89 -8.49 -15.04
N SER A 95 -2.71 -7.48 -15.29
CA SER A 95 -2.46 -6.53 -16.37
C SER A 95 -2.31 -5.11 -15.84
N ARG A 96 -1.24 -4.43 -16.26
CA ARG A 96 -0.89 -3.09 -15.83
C ARG A 96 -1.24 -2.07 -16.91
N ASN A 97 -1.95 -1.02 -16.51
CA ASN A 97 -2.29 0.13 -17.37
C ASN A 97 -1.64 1.39 -16.78
N ASP A 98 -0.52 1.81 -17.35
CA ASP A 98 0.22 2.99 -16.90
C ASP A 98 -0.37 4.30 -17.45
N TYR A 99 -0.38 5.35 -16.62
CA TYR A 99 -0.55 6.74 -17.01
C TYR A 99 0.78 7.49 -16.86
N GLY A 100 1.23 8.14 -17.93
CA GLY A 100 2.54 8.78 -17.94
C GLY A 100 2.86 9.62 -19.17
N ILE A 101 3.99 10.31 -19.11
CA ILE A 101 4.57 11.11 -20.19
C ILE A 101 5.36 10.18 -21.12
N PRO A 102 4.99 10.05 -22.41
CA PRO A 102 5.72 9.20 -23.35
C PRO A 102 7.19 9.61 -23.50
N ARG A 103 8.08 8.62 -23.74
CA ARG A 103 9.52 8.86 -23.97
C ARG A 103 9.77 9.85 -25.12
N THR A 104 8.97 9.76 -26.18
CA THR A 104 8.87 10.81 -27.21
C THR A 104 8.01 11.94 -26.68
N LYS A 105 8.65 13.08 -26.34
CA LYS A 105 8.05 14.31 -25.77
C LYS A 105 6.57 14.50 -26.13
N GLY A 106 5.70 14.61 -25.11
CA GLY A 106 4.27 14.82 -25.30
C GLY A 106 3.54 15.05 -23.98
N ALA A 107 2.22 15.23 -24.05
CA ALA A 107 1.36 15.27 -22.87
C ALA A 107 1.28 13.89 -22.20
N ALA A 108 0.99 13.88 -20.90
CA ALA A 108 0.71 12.65 -20.17
C ALA A 108 -0.56 11.96 -20.73
N ARG A 109 -0.51 10.64 -20.85
CA ARG A 109 -1.59 9.80 -21.39
C ARG A 109 -1.52 8.39 -20.85
N ILE A 110 -2.57 7.60 -21.10
CA ILE A 110 -2.53 6.14 -20.93
C ILE A 110 -1.50 5.58 -21.92
N LEU A 111 -0.59 4.74 -21.41
CA LEU A 111 0.43 4.03 -22.14
C LEU A 111 -0.09 2.62 -22.54
N PRO A 112 0.56 1.91 -23.47
CA PRO A 112 0.13 0.57 -23.86
C PRO A 112 0.04 -0.38 -22.65
N ARG A 113 -1.09 -1.10 -22.55
CA ARG A 113 -1.33 -2.12 -21.52
C ARG A 113 -0.29 -3.24 -21.63
N GLU A 114 0.21 -3.70 -20.49
CA GLU A 114 1.08 -4.88 -20.42
C GLU A 114 0.40 -6.01 -19.67
N ASN A 115 0.45 -7.22 -20.23
CA ASN A 115 0.07 -8.46 -19.54
C ASN A 115 1.30 -9.04 -18.84
N LEU A 116 1.23 -9.19 -17.53
CA LEU A 116 2.36 -9.44 -16.65
C LEU A 116 2.16 -10.70 -15.81
N HIS A 117 3.28 -11.30 -15.43
CA HIS A 117 3.36 -12.46 -14.56
C HIS A 117 4.38 -12.16 -13.45
N GLY A 118 3.95 -12.25 -12.20
CA GLY A 118 4.80 -12.12 -11.03
C GLY A 118 5.06 -13.49 -10.39
N ASN A 119 6.32 -13.90 -10.29
CA ASN A 119 6.73 -15.07 -9.48
C ASN A 119 7.01 -14.60 -8.06
N PHE A 120 6.32 -15.15 -7.06
CA PHE A 120 6.53 -14.78 -5.66
C PHE A 120 7.84 -15.35 -5.10
N LYS A 121 8.50 -14.58 -4.22
CA LYS A 121 9.73 -14.96 -3.52
C LYS A 121 9.88 -14.20 -2.20
N LEU A 122 10.78 -14.70 -1.36
CA LEU A 122 11.30 -13.94 -0.22
C LEU A 122 12.39 -12.99 -0.73
N SER A 123 12.35 -11.74 -0.26
CA SER A 123 13.43 -10.78 -0.45
C SER A 123 14.66 -11.24 0.32
N THR A 124 15.86 -10.90 -0.17
CA THR A 124 17.13 -11.34 0.45
C THR A 124 17.39 -10.73 1.82
N ALA A 125 16.56 -9.78 2.27
CA ALA A 125 16.59 -9.22 3.63
C ALA A 125 15.77 -10.06 4.63
N SER A 126 14.85 -10.91 4.13
CA SER A 126 13.95 -11.74 4.93
C SER A 126 14.58 -13.10 5.21
N THR A 127 14.61 -13.51 6.48
CA THR A 127 15.06 -14.86 6.86
C THR A 127 13.95 -15.85 6.54
N PRO A 128 14.20 -16.91 5.76
CA PRO A 128 13.20 -17.93 5.50
C PRO A 128 12.76 -18.60 6.80
N ARG A 129 11.46 -18.64 7.00
CA ARG A 129 10.78 -19.51 7.96
C ARG A 129 9.64 -20.18 7.22
N ASP A 130 9.29 -21.39 7.61
CA ASP A 130 8.30 -22.22 6.91
C ASP A 130 6.87 -21.61 6.93
N ASP A 131 6.65 -20.57 7.74
CA ASP A 131 5.40 -19.82 7.91
C ASP A 131 5.43 -18.39 7.34
N VAL A 132 6.58 -17.87 6.89
CA VAL A 132 6.68 -16.48 6.41
C VAL A 132 6.19 -16.38 4.96
N PRO A 133 5.14 -15.60 4.69
CA PRO A 133 4.65 -15.41 3.33
C PRO A 133 5.65 -14.63 2.49
N PHE A 134 5.55 -14.76 1.17
CA PHE A 134 6.33 -13.97 0.25
C PHE A 134 6.09 -12.47 0.44
N ASP A 135 7.16 -11.69 0.46
CA ASP A 135 7.19 -10.22 0.56
C ASP A 135 7.54 -9.57 -0.79
N ALA A 136 7.98 -10.35 -1.79
CA ALA A 136 8.46 -9.85 -3.07
C ALA A 136 8.00 -10.69 -4.26
N MET A 137 8.08 -10.12 -5.47
CA MET A 137 7.90 -10.85 -6.71
C MET A 137 8.85 -10.38 -7.83
N ASP A 138 9.26 -11.32 -8.67
CA ASP A 138 9.91 -11.02 -9.96
C ASP A 138 8.85 -10.93 -11.06
N VAL A 139 8.83 -9.79 -11.75
CA VAL A 139 7.80 -9.45 -12.75
C VAL A 139 8.35 -9.65 -14.16
N TYR A 140 7.56 -10.33 -14.98
CA TYR A 140 7.87 -10.66 -16.36
C TYR A 140 6.73 -10.20 -17.28
N ARG A 141 7.06 -9.65 -18.45
CA ARG A 141 6.10 -9.44 -19.53
C ARG A 141 5.80 -10.75 -20.23
N LEU A 142 4.50 -11.03 -20.39
CA LEU A 142 4.03 -12.09 -21.27
C LEU A 142 4.10 -11.61 -22.72
N SER A 143 4.80 -12.36 -23.57
CA SER A 143 4.88 -12.06 -24.99
C SER A 143 3.63 -12.53 -25.72
N ASP A 144 2.76 -11.58 -26.09
CA ASP A 144 1.62 -11.84 -26.96
C ASP A 144 2.11 -12.29 -28.35
N SER A 145 2.05 -13.59 -28.63
CA SER A 145 2.54 -14.24 -29.85
C SER A 145 1.89 -13.79 -31.19
N LYS A 146 1.08 -12.72 -31.19
CA LYS A 146 0.22 -12.31 -32.31
C LYS A 146 0.63 -11.01 -33.02
N THR A 147 1.50 -10.19 -32.44
CA THR A 147 1.79 -8.83 -32.96
C THR A 147 2.98 -8.71 -33.91
N THR A 148 3.74 -9.78 -34.17
CA THR A 148 4.77 -9.76 -35.23
C THR A 148 4.63 -10.94 -36.18
N GLY A 149 4.38 -10.65 -37.47
CA GLY A 149 4.35 -11.65 -38.56
C GLY A 149 5.74 -12.23 -38.92
N ARG A 150 6.72 -12.10 -38.03
CA ARG A 150 8.03 -12.75 -38.15
C ARG A 150 8.04 -14.01 -37.30
N ARG A 151 8.38 -15.15 -37.91
CA ARG A 151 8.58 -16.44 -37.26
C ARG A 151 9.71 -16.35 -36.21
N SER A 152 9.38 -15.95 -34.99
CA SER A 152 10.21 -16.13 -33.80
C SER A 152 9.53 -17.17 -32.93
N SER A 153 9.97 -18.43 -33.03
CA SER A 153 9.35 -19.59 -32.37
C SER A 153 9.67 -19.70 -30.87
N THR A 154 10.05 -18.60 -30.25
CA THR A 154 10.34 -18.48 -28.82
C THR A 154 9.53 -17.32 -28.26
N SER A 155 8.48 -17.65 -27.50
CA SER A 155 7.73 -16.69 -26.70
C SER A 155 8.58 -16.29 -25.48
N LEU A 156 9.59 -15.46 -25.71
CA LEU A 156 10.49 -15.00 -24.65
C LEU A 156 9.69 -14.18 -23.63
N THR A 157 9.50 -14.74 -22.44
CA THR A 157 9.04 -14.00 -21.27
C THR A 157 10.16 -13.06 -20.83
N CYS A 158 9.83 -11.78 -20.71
CA CYS A 158 10.81 -10.71 -20.56
C CYS A 158 10.85 -10.25 -19.11
N PHE A 159 11.96 -10.46 -18.40
CA PHE A 159 12.11 -9.93 -17.04
C PHE A 159 12.10 -8.39 -17.05
N LEU A 160 11.23 -7.80 -16.23
CA LEU A 160 11.04 -6.35 -16.10
C LEU A 160 11.61 -5.78 -14.81
N GLY A 161 11.71 -6.58 -13.74
CA GLY A 161 12.20 -6.12 -12.45
C GLY A 161 11.68 -6.93 -11.26
N THR A 162 12.11 -6.53 -10.07
CA THR A 162 11.66 -7.08 -8.79
C THR A 162 10.83 -6.03 -8.05
N GLU A 163 9.68 -6.42 -7.52
CA GLU A 163 8.79 -5.61 -6.70
C GLU A 163 8.79 -6.17 -5.27
N VAL A 164 9.18 -5.37 -4.28
CA VAL A 164 9.29 -5.78 -2.86
C VAL A 164 8.32 -4.95 -2.03
N MET A 165 7.46 -5.60 -1.26
CA MET A 165 6.57 -4.93 -0.30
C MET A 165 7.35 -4.62 0.97
N LEU A 166 7.44 -3.33 1.32
CA LEU A 166 8.15 -2.85 2.51
C LEU A 166 7.24 -2.78 3.74
N SER A 167 5.97 -2.42 3.53
CA SER A 167 4.95 -2.32 4.59
C SER A 167 3.57 -2.50 4.00
N GLN A 168 2.64 -2.96 4.85
CA GLN A 168 1.25 -3.23 4.55
C GLN A 168 0.36 -2.69 5.69
N SER A 169 -0.77 -2.08 5.35
CA SER A 169 -1.79 -1.68 6.32
C SER A 169 -2.45 -2.92 6.94
N SER A 170 -2.99 -2.82 8.16
CA SER A 170 -3.53 -3.97 8.90
C SER A 170 -4.76 -4.60 8.27
N ASP A 171 -5.51 -3.83 7.46
CA ASP A 171 -6.61 -4.30 6.63
C ASP A 171 -6.15 -4.96 5.31
N GLY A 172 -4.87 -4.85 4.96
CA GLY A 172 -4.30 -5.34 3.71
C GLY A 172 -4.66 -4.53 2.46
N GLU A 173 -5.26 -3.35 2.62
CA GLU A 173 -5.78 -2.53 1.53
C GLU A 173 -4.74 -1.58 0.92
N CYS A 174 -3.75 -1.14 1.69
CA CYS A 174 -2.63 -0.33 1.24
C CYS A 174 -1.29 -1.04 1.50
N ALA A 175 -0.34 -0.81 0.60
CA ALA A 175 1.03 -1.25 0.78
C ALA A 175 2.02 -0.30 0.13
N LYS A 176 3.23 -0.23 0.71
CA LYS A 176 4.36 0.49 0.15
C LYS A 176 5.31 -0.49 -0.50
N PHE A 177 5.63 -0.26 -1.76
CA PHE A 177 6.56 -1.09 -2.52
C PHE A 177 7.85 -0.35 -2.83
N LEU A 178 8.95 -1.10 -2.88
CA LEU A 178 10.19 -0.75 -3.56
C LEU A 178 10.25 -1.57 -4.85
N VAL A 179 10.35 -0.88 -5.99
CA VAL A 179 10.42 -1.53 -7.31
C VAL A 179 11.78 -1.25 -7.93
N LYS A 180 12.46 -2.32 -8.36
CA LYS A 180 13.75 -2.29 -9.06
C LYS A 180 13.51 -2.68 -10.50
N TYR A 181 13.53 -1.71 -11.42
CA TYR A 181 13.33 -1.97 -12.84
C TYR A 181 14.62 -2.39 -13.53
N ALA A 182 14.56 -3.49 -14.28
CA ALA A 182 15.61 -3.88 -15.21
C ALA A 182 15.71 -2.84 -16.33
N THR A 183 16.95 -2.43 -16.65
CA THR A 183 17.23 -1.46 -17.73
C THR A 183 17.04 -2.04 -19.13
N GLN A 184 17.12 -3.37 -19.26
CA GLN A 184 16.99 -4.10 -20.50
C GLN A 184 16.15 -5.37 -20.29
N CYS A 185 15.44 -5.77 -21.34
CA CYS A 185 14.70 -7.02 -21.36
C CYS A 185 15.67 -8.20 -21.32
N ARG A 186 15.68 -8.97 -20.22
CA ARG A 186 16.39 -10.25 -20.15
C ARG A 186 15.38 -11.40 -20.38
N PRO A 187 15.65 -12.34 -21.29
CA PRO A 187 14.78 -13.52 -21.43
C PRO A 187 14.83 -14.35 -20.15
N ALA A 188 13.70 -14.88 -19.70
CA ALA A 188 13.69 -15.86 -18.62
C ALA A 188 14.28 -17.19 -19.14
N GLU A 189 15.56 -17.43 -18.88
CA GLU A 189 16.18 -18.70 -19.24
C GLU A 189 15.58 -19.86 -18.42
N PRO A 190 15.30 -21.04 -19.02
CA PRO A 190 14.65 -22.13 -18.30
C PRO A 190 15.48 -22.79 -17.19
N THR A 191 16.81 -22.65 -17.20
CA THR A 191 17.71 -23.55 -16.44
C THR A 191 19.01 -22.95 -15.90
N ALA A 192 19.32 -21.67 -16.13
CA ALA A 192 20.52 -21.05 -15.57
C ALA A 192 20.21 -20.38 -14.22
N PRO A 193 20.85 -20.77 -13.10
CA PRO A 193 20.83 -19.92 -11.92
C PRO A 193 21.56 -18.62 -12.27
N LEU A 194 20.90 -17.47 -12.10
CA LEU A 194 21.52 -16.16 -12.27
C LEU A 194 22.70 -16.05 -11.31
N ARG A 195 23.91 -16.25 -11.85
CA ARG A 195 25.17 -16.32 -11.09
C ARG A 195 25.92 -14.98 -11.09
N GLU A 196 25.20 -13.90 -11.40
CA GLU A 196 25.59 -12.52 -11.12
C GLU A 196 25.04 -12.16 -9.73
N SER A 197 25.79 -11.38 -8.94
CA SER A 197 25.30 -11.00 -7.62
C SER A 197 24.09 -10.06 -7.75
N LEU A 198 23.12 -10.20 -6.84
CA LEU A 198 21.98 -9.29 -6.78
C LEU A 198 22.44 -7.82 -6.59
N GLU A 199 23.62 -7.62 -5.99
CA GLU A 199 24.24 -6.33 -5.71
C GLU A 199 24.74 -5.62 -6.98
N ASP A 200 25.27 -6.36 -7.95
CA ASP A 200 25.68 -5.81 -9.25
C ASP A 200 24.46 -5.37 -10.05
N TRP A 201 23.38 -6.16 -10.03
CA TRP A 201 22.11 -5.79 -10.66
C TRP A 201 21.45 -4.57 -10.00
N ILE A 202 21.55 -4.43 -8.67
CA ILE A 202 21.08 -3.26 -7.93
C ILE A 202 21.79 -1.98 -8.36
N ARG A 203 23.08 -2.06 -8.75
CA ARG A 203 23.90 -0.90 -9.11
C ARG A 203 23.47 -0.22 -10.43
N GLU A 204 22.87 -0.97 -11.35
CA GLU A 204 22.41 -0.46 -12.65
C GLU A 204 20.89 -0.26 -12.75
N SER A 205 20.11 -0.79 -11.82
CA SER A 205 18.64 -0.78 -11.88
C SER A 205 18.05 0.55 -11.42
N LYS A 206 17.02 1.06 -12.12
CA LYS A 206 16.25 2.21 -11.61
C LYS A 206 15.37 1.74 -10.45
N VAL A 207 15.70 2.19 -9.24
CA VAL A 207 14.89 1.97 -8.03
C VAL A 207 13.84 3.08 -7.91
N THR A 208 12.60 2.71 -7.61
CA THR A 208 11.53 3.64 -7.23
C THR A 208 10.78 3.11 -6.01
N TYR A 209 10.05 4.00 -5.34
CA TYR A 209 9.04 3.64 -4.35
C TYR A 209 7.64 3.85 -4.95
N GLU A 210 6.69 3.03 -4.54
CA GLU A 210 5.30 3.09 -4.98
C GLU A 210 4.35 2.94 -3.79
N LEU A 211 3.25 3.68 -3.78
CA LEU A 211 2.10 3.40 -2.93
C LEU A 211 1.07 2.65 -3.75
N ARG A 212 0.61 1.52 -3.24
CA ARG A 212 -0.40 0.67 -3.87
C ARG A 212 -1.63 0.61 -2.98
N VAL A 213 -2.80 0.82 -3.55
CA VAL A 213 -4.08 0.86 -2.83
C VAL A 213 -5.13 0.08 -3.60
N LYS A 214 -5.77 -0.88 -2.94
CA LYS A 214 -6.91 -1.62 -3.50
C LYS A 214 -8.09 -0.69 -3.77
N SER A 215 -8.83 -0.93 -4.86
CA SER A 215 -9.90 -0.05 -5.34
C SER A 215 -11.04 0.16 -4.33
N SER A 216 -11.27 -0.82 -3.46
CA SER A 216 -12.16 -0.82 -2.29
C SER A 216 -11.89 0.30 -1.29
N SER A 217 -10.65 0.80 -1.23
CA SER A 217 -10.19 1.82 -0.28
C SER A 217 -9.90 3.19 -0.92
N LEU A 218 -10.29 3.41 -2.18
CA LEU A 218 -10.14 4.69 -2.89
C LEU A 218 -11.21 5.74 -2.56
N GLU A 219 -11.75 5.71 -1.34
CA GLU A 219 -12.62 6.74 -0.76
C GLU A 219 -11.79 7.61 0.20
N ASN A 220 -12.04 8.92 0.26
CA ASN A 220 -11.11 9.89 0.88
C ASN A 220 -10.74 9.53 2.35
N GLU A 221 -11.73 9.14 3.16
CA GLU A 221 -11.54 8.80 4.57
C GLU A 221 -10.78 7.49 4.77
N LYS A 222 -11.20 6.42 4.06
CA LYS A 222 -10.50 5.12 4.04
C LYS A 222 -9.06 5.29 3.58
N LEU A 223 -8.85 6.00 2.47
CA LEU A 223 -7.53 6.27 1.90
C LEU A 223 -6.60 6.98 2.90
N ARG A 224 -7.11 7.96 3.65
CA ARG A 224 -6.34 8.65 4.71
C ARG A 224 -5.93 7.70 5.82
N SER A 225 -6.86 6.90 6.34
CA SER A 225 -6.58 5.93 7.42
C SER A 225 -5.57 4.87 6.96
N CYS A 226 -5.78 4.33 5.76
CA CYS A 226 -4.97 3.28 5.14
C CYS A 226 -3.53 3.76 4.85
N LEU A 227 -3.35 5.03 4.43
CA LEU A 227 -2.02 5.64 4.27
C LEU A 227 -1.34 6.04 5.59
N ALA A 228 -2.10 6.37 6.63
CA ALA A 228 -1.54 6.68 7.96
C ALA A 228 -0.82 5.46 8.55
N GLN A 229 -1.38 4.26 8.38
CA GLN A 229 -0.78 2.99 8.81
C GLN A 229 0.54 2.65 8.10
N LEU A 230 0.86 3.29 6.98
CA LEU A 230 2.14 3.13 6.26
C LEU A 230 3.23 4.12 6.71
N SER A 231 2.95 4.96 7.71
CA SER A 231 3.84 6.02 8.20
C SER A 231 4.29 7.02 7.11
N GLU A 232 3.40 7.32 6.15
CA GLU A 232 3.67 8.33 5.11
C GLU A 232 3.66 9.75 5.69
N SER A 233 4.67 10.56 5.36
CA SER A 233 4.86 11.90 5.93
C SER A 233 4.00 13.01 5.30
N ASP A 234 3.52 12.81 4.07
CA ASP A 234 2.66 13.76 3.33
C ASP A 234 1.34 13.10 2.91
N ILE A 235 0.56 12.62 3.89
CA ILE A 235 -0.72 11.94 3.63
C ILE A 235 -1.64 12.81 2.76
N ALA A 236 -1.69 14.13 2.99
CA ALA A 236 -2.54 15.03 2.22
C ALA A 236 -2.15 15.11 0.74
N GLY A 237 -0.86 15.28 0.43
CA GLY A 237 -0.36 15.25 -0.94
C GLY A 237 -0.51 13.88 -1.60
N ARG A 238 -0.26 12.77 -0.88
CA ARG A 238 -0.48 11.41 -1.39
C ARG A 238 -1.95 11.15 -1.73
N VAL A 239 -2.89 11.52 -0.87
CA VAL A 239 -4.35 11.42 -1.12
C VAL A 239 -4.74 12.20 -2.38
N SER A 240 -4.26 13.44 -2.52
CA SER A 240 -4.55 14.28 -3.69
C SER A 240 -4.02 13.63 -5.00
N ALA A 241 -2.77 13.17 -4.99
CA ALA A 241 -2.15 12.52 -6.16
C ALA A 241 -2.82 11.17 -6.51
N LEU A 242 -3.19 10.35 -5.51
CA LEU A 242 -3.92 9.10 -5.73
C LEU A 242 -5.32 9.36 -6.31
N LEU A 243 -6.06 10.37 -5.82
CA LEU A 243 -7.36 10.72 -6.39
C LEU A 243 -7.23 11.28 -7.82
N GLN A 244 -6.20 12.07 -8.12
CA GLN A 244 -5.93 12.51 -9.50
C GLN A 244 -5.61 11.32 -10.42
N CYS A 245 -4.84 10.34 -9.94
CA CYS A 245 -4.54 9.11 -10.68
C CYS A 245 -5.77 8.20 -10.86
N LYS A 246 -6.64 8.12 -9.85
CA LYS A 246 -7.96 7.47 -9.93
C LYS A 246 -8.79 8.06 -11.07
N ASP A 247 -8.84 9.39 -11.20
CA ASP A 247 -9.61 10.05 -12.26
C ASP A 247 -9.02 9.83 -13.66
N ASN A 248 -7.68 9.86 -13.79
CA ASN A 248 -6.97 9.60 -15.06
C ASN A 248 -7.11 8.14 -15.54
N LEU A 249 -7.28 7.18 -14.63
CA LEU A 249 -7.35 5.74 -14.92
C LEU A 249 -8.73 5.12 -14.64
N LYS A 250 -9.76 5.94 -14.41
CA LYS A 250 -11.10 5.52 -13.97
C LYS A 250 -11.76 4.44 -14.84
N THR A 251 -11.46 4.40 -16.13
CA THR A 251 -11.98 3.39 -17.07
C THR A 251 -11.54 1.97 -16.72
N PHE A 252 -10.40 1.80 -16.04
CA PHE A 252 -9.88 0.49 -15.64
C PHE A 252 -10.31 0.08 -14.23
N LEU A 253 -10.78 1.02 -13.41
CA LEU A 253 -11.23 0.78 -12.03
C LEU A 253 -12.65 0.20 -11.93
N VAL A 254 -13.45 0.28 -13.01
CA VAL A 254 -14.86 -0.15 -13.01
C VAL A 254 -15.04 -1.64 -13.31
N VAL A 255 -14.03 -2.30 -13.88
CA VAL A 255 -14.16 -3.65 -14.47
C VAL A 255 -14.42 -4.75 -13.43
N ALA A 256 -14.02 -4.56 -12.17
CA ALA A 256 -14.19 -5.57 -11.12
C ALA A 256 -15.63 -5.69 -10.55
N SER A 257 -16.46 -4.63 -10.62
CA SER A 257 -17.81 -4.67 -10.01
C SER A 257 -18.87 -5.42 -10.83
N ASN A 258 -18.63 -5.68 -12.13
CA ASN A 258 -19.65 -6.18 -13.06
C ASN A 258 -19.47 -7.65 -13.48
N LYS A 259 -18.97 -8.53 -12.62
CA LYS A 259 -19.04 -9.99 -12.84
C LYS A 259 -20.42 -10.62 -12.51
N ASN A 260 -21.50 -9.89 -12.81
CA ASN A 260 -22.88 -10.39 -12.82
C ASN A 260 -23.70 -9.72 -13.95
N GLY A 261 -23.18 -9.75 -15.18
CA GLY A 261 -23.97 -9.39 -16.36
C GLY A 261 -23.17 -8.88 -17.56
N CYS A 262 -23.36 -9.53 -18.70
CA CYS A 262 -22.94 -9.13 -20.05
C CYS A 262 -21.44 -8.90 -20.33
N LEU A 263 -20.90 -9.79 -21.16
CA LEU A 263 -19.81 -9.50 -22.09
C LEU A 263 -20.20 -8.32 -23.00
N ILE A 264 -19.76 -7.10 -22.67
CA ILE A 264 -19.84 -5.97 -23.61
C ILE A 264 -18.66 -6.08 -24.56
N ASN A 265 -18.97 -6.23 -25.85
CA ASN A 265 -17.99 -6.32 -26.93
C ASN A 265 -17.27 -4.97 -27.06
N GLU A 266 -15.95 -4.90 -26.84
CA GLU A 266 -15.16 -3.65 -26.84
C GLU A 266 -15.15 -2.86 -28.18
N LYS A 267 -15.84 -3.35 -29.21
CA LYS A 267 -15.91 -2.71 -30.53
C LYS A 267 -16.82 -1.49 -30.63
N GLU A 268 -17.80 -1.30 -29.75
CA GLU A 268 -18.75 -0.17 -29.86
C GLU A 268 -18.25 1.14 -29.23
N VAL A 269 -17.33 1.10 -28.27
CA VAL A 269 -16.86 2.31 -27.55
C VAL A 269 -15.92 3.17 -28.40
N LEU A 270 -15.24 2.58 -29.40
CA LEU A 270 -14.30 3.28 -30.28
C LEU A 270 -14.93 3.89 -31.55
N LEU A 271 -16.22 3.66 -31.81
CA LEU A 271 -16.91 4.10 -33.04
C LEU A 271 -17.78 5.37 -32.87
N ASN A 272 -17.91 5.90 -31.65
CA ASN A 272 -18.66 7.15 -31.36
C ASN A 272 -17.74 8.34 -31.03
N ARG A 273 -16.48 8.31 -31.50
CA ARG A 273 -15.56 9.46 -31.50
C ARG A 273 -14.71 9.51 -32.77
N HIS A 274 -15.34 9.69 -33.92
CA HIS A 274 -14.97 10.63 -34.99
C HIS A 274 -15.82 10.41 -36.25
#